data_AF-A0A1T4VUV6-F1
#
_entry.id   AF-A0A1T4VUV6-F1
#
_cell.length_a   1.000
_cell.length_b   1.000
_cell.length_c   1.000
_cell.angle_alpha   90.00
_cell.angle_beta   90.00
_cell.angle_gamma   90.00
#
_symmetry.space_group_name_H-M   'P 1'
#
loop_
_entity.id
_entity.type
_entity.pdbx_description
1 polymer ?
#
loop_
_entity_poly.entity_id
_entity_poly.type
_entity_poly.pdbx_seq_one_letter_code
_entity_poly.pdbx_strand_id
1 'polypeptide(L)'
;MGYNEENYFIEHFSEALEKGYIQAFYQPIYRSVTKKIMCAEALARWIEPDNGMASPALFIPALEKNNLIFDLDMEVLRQTCELYQELKSRGTLINTFSVNLSRQDFKHKDFYEKVVNTLERYDVPHNAINLEITESLMMDETKVFSETLDEFMKAGFSIWMDDFGSGYSSLNVLKDYNFDVMKFDMLFLENFSMKGRRLLASLINMAKTLGIHTLSEGVETKEQQEFLSSVGCEALQGYYYSKPISKSSLIELIDEDISNVESFEDRQYWSKIGQLNFVSTRPLEELTEMELDDDDTRIHKLEGGIPLALAEITKKSMKFAYVSNAYLKSLKRLGYNNIEEVEQEYTDRRSDQYLIMKKMIDDAINKGDIQKLERGYKDTFFRVSVKCIAKTTDRAMIALYLPTFDSENEIQNAKRILKYSNSLFETYEVVVLFYPESDIAHRIHVSSELPEYDREASLEKSVYKFCEAQVASVDQERYLKFLNLDNVFQRVDESPKGFVQGFFRIILNGDKPVWHSVRLTNISSEGERVYLLTIQEIQGKEVECFELISREHPELLE
;
A
#
# COMPACT_ATOMS: atom_id res chain seq x y z
N MET A 1 26.98 -22.80 32.91
CA MET A 1 26.14 -23.81 33.58
C MET A 1 27.01 -24.78 34.33
N GLY A 2 26.62 -25.17 35.55
CA GLY A 2 27.24 -26.31 36.21
C GLY A 2 26.66 -27.61 35.65
N TYR A 3 27.48 -28.66 35.52
CA TYR A 3 27.06 -30.01 35.07
C TYR A 3 25.82 -30.56 35.81
N ASN A 4 25.57 -30.08 37.04
CA ASN A 4 24.42 -30.48 37.87
C ASN A 4 23.07 -29.89 37.40
N GLU A 5 23.07 -28.72 36.75
CA GLU A 5 21.83 -28.08 36.29
C GLU A 5 21.32 -28.70 34.98
N GLU A 6 22.21 -29.08 34.06
CA GLU A 6 21.81 -29.75 32.82
C GLU A 6 21.15 -31.11 33.09
N ASN A 7 21.71 -31.91 34.01
CA ASN A 7 21.16 -33.23 34.37
C ASN A 7 19.77 -33.15 35.00
N TYR A 8 19.49 -32.10 35.77
CA TYR A 8 18.18 -31.90 36.38
C TYR A 8 17.07 -31.88 35.33
N PHE A 9 17.22 -31.06 34.29
CA PHE A 9 16.22 -30.96 33.24
C PHE A 9 16.06 -32.27 32.48
N ILE A 10 17.13 -33.03 32.25
CA ILE A 10 17.06 -34.31 31.55
C ILE A 10 16.27 -35.34 32.38
N GLU A 11 16.58 -35.47 33.67
CA GLU A 11 15.97 -36.48 34.55
C GLU A 11 14.49 -36.18 34.85
N HIS A 12 14.12 -34.89 34.94
CA HIS A 12 12.76 -34.47 35.27
C HIS A 12 11.89 -34.11 34.06
N PHE A 13 12.39 -34.22 32.82
CA PHE A 13 11.66 -33.79 31.64
C PHE A 13 10.33 -34.54 31.44
N SER A 14 10.35 -35.87 31.53
CA SER A 14 9.12 -36.67 31.38
C SER A 14 8.08 -36.34 32.46
N GLU A 15 8.53 -36.13 33.70
CA GLU A 15 7.67 -35.68 34.80
C GLU A 15 7.10 -34.28 34.54
N ALA A 16 7.92 -33.37 34.00
CA ALA A 16 7.52 -32.00 33.69
C ALA A 16 6.45 -31.96 32.58
N LEU A 17 6.54 -32.84 31.57
CA LEU A 17 5.50 -33.00 30.55
C LEU A 17 4.20 -33.52 31.18
N GLU A 18 4.26 -34.60 31.96
CA GLU A 18 3.07 -35.20 32.60
C GLU A 18 2.35 -34.25 33.55
N LYS A 19 3.12 -33.41 34.27
CA LYS A 19 2.58 -32.46 35.25
C LYS A 19 2.19 -31.11 34.64
N GLY A 20 2.41 -30.89 33.34
CA GLY A 20 2.11 -29.63 32.66
C GLY A 20 2.99 -28.45 33.11
N TYR A 21 4.23 -28.75 33.51
CA TYR A 21 5.23 -27.73 33.87
C TYR A 21 5.83 -27.09 32.62
N ILE A 22 5.81 -27.79 31.49
CA ILE A 22 6.10 -27.21 30.19
C ILE A 22 4.88 -26.45 29.71
N GLN A 23 5.02 -25.14 29.51
CA GLN A 23 3.95 -24.27 29.03
C GLN A 23 4.43 -23.45 27.84
N ALA A 24 3.60 -23.36 26.81
CA ALA A 24 3.79 -22.44 25.71
C ALA A 24 3.41 -21.02 26.15
N PHE A 25 4.38 -20.11 26.09
CA PHE A 25 4.15 -18.67 26.12
C PHE A 25 4.12 -18.16 24.69
N TYR A 26 3.40 -17.08 24.46
CA TYR A 26 3.19 -16.55 23.13
C TYR A 26 3.71 -15.13 23.06
N GLN A 27 4.58 -14.84 22.11
CA GLN A 27 5.03 -13.48 21.85
C GLN A 27 4.34 -12.93 20.61
N PRO A 28 3.45 -11.93 20.75
CA PRO A 28 2.77 -11.33 19.61
C PRO A 28 3.76 -10.69 18.64
N ILE A 29 3.51 -10.90 17.35
CA ILE A 29 4.23 -10.31 16.23
C ILE A 29 3.30 -9.28 15.59
N TYR A 30 3.84 -8.09 15.32
CA TYR A 30 3.07 -6.94 14.87
C TYR A 30 3.42 -6.57 13.43
N ARG A 31 2.41 -6.25 12.65
CA ARG A 31 2.60 -5.62 11.34
C ARG A 31 3.21 -4.23 11.52
N SER A 32 4.28 -3.93 10.82
CA SER A 32 5.03 -2.68 11.01
C SER A 32 4.21 -1.43 10.67
N VAL A 33 3.37 -1.50 9.63
CA VAL A 33 2.58 -0.38 9.12
C VAL A 33 1.30 -0.13 9.92
N THR A 34 0.51 -1.19 10.18
CA THR A 34 -0.77 -1.06 10.91
C THR A 34 -0.60 -1.11 12.42
N LYS A 35 0.52 -1.65 12.90
CA LYS A 35 0.78 -1.97 14.32
C LYS A 35 -0.22 -2.95 14.92
N LYS A 36 -0.91 -3.72 14.07
CA LYS A 36 -1.81 -4.78 14.49
C LYS A 36 -1.06 -6.09 14.70
N ILE A 37 -1.55 -6.93 15.60
CA ILE A 37 -1.04 -8.27 15.82
C ILE A 37 -1.40 -9.12 14.59
N MET A 38 -0.38 -9.70 13.95
CA MET A 38 -0.55 -10.56 12.78
C MET A 38 -0.49 -12.06 13.13
N CYS A 39 0.35 -12.43 14.10
CA CYS A 39 0.51 -13.78 14.61
C CYS A 39 1.16 -13.73 15.99
N ALA A 40 1.41 -14.89 16.60
CA ALA A 40 2.24 -14.99 17.79
C ALA A 40 3.20 -16.19 17.70
N GLU A 41 4.42 -16.01 18.18
CA GLU A 41 5.41 -17.08 18.27
C GLU A 41 5.23 -17.83 19.58
N ALA A 42 5.17 -19.17 19.51
CA ALA A 42 5.10 -20.04 20.66
C ALA A 42 6.51 -20.38 21.18
N LEU A 43 6.74 -20.05 22.45
CA LEU A 43 8.03 -20.17 23.12
C LEU A 43 7.88 -21.01 24.38
N ALA A 44 8.66 -22.09 24.48
CA ALA A 44 8.64 -22.98 25.63
C ALA A 44 9.04 -22.23 26.92
N ARG A 45 8.31 -22.47 28.00
CA ARG A 45 8.67 -22.09 29.38
C ARG A 45 8.53 -23.29 30.29
N TRP A 46 9.53 -23.49 31.14
CA TRP A 46 9.49 -24.52 32.16
C TRP A 46 9.15 -23.87 33.49
N ILE A 47 7.94 -24.12 34.00
CA ILE A 47 7.39 -23.48 35.18
C ILE A 47 7.11 -24.53 36.24
N GLU A 48 7.90 -24.49 37.31
CA GLU A 48 7.69 -25.36 38.46
C GLU A 48 7.04 -24.59 39.61
N PRO A 49 6.11 -25.22 40.36
CA PRO A 49 5.42 -24.58 41.48
C PRO A 49 6.36 -23.96 42.53
N ASP A 50 7.46 -24.65 42.84
CA ASP A 50 8.37 -24.25 43.93
C ASP A 50 9.61 -23.48 43.45
N ASN A 51 10.04 -23.69 42.20
CA ASN A 51 11.28 -23.13 41.64
C ASN A 51 11.04 -21.97 40.65
N GLY A 52 9.79 -21.67 40.32
CA GLY A 52 9.42 -20.61 39.38
C GLY A 52 9.72 -20.98 37.93
N MET A 53 9.92 -19.97 37.09
CA MET A 53 10.13 -20.13 35.65
C MET A 53 11.63 -20.22 35.32
N ALA A 54 12.05 -21.35 34.75
CA ALA A 54 13.40 -21.52 34.23
C ALA A 54 13.55 -20.90 32.83
N SER A 55 14.72 -20.32 32.56
CA SER A 55 15.03 -19.73 31.25
C SER A 55 15.19 -20.83 30.19
N PRO A 56 14.68 -20.65 28.96
CA PRO A 56 14.89 -21.57 27.83
C PRO A 56 16.37 -21.88 27.56
N ALA A 57 17.23 -20.88 27.72
CA ALA A 57 18.67 -21.04 27.59
C ALA A 57 19.26 -22.05 28.59
N LEU A 58 18.54 -22.40 29.66
CA LEU A 58 18.96 -23.38 30.65
C LEU A 58 18.65 -24.83 30.24
N PHE A 59 17.48 -25.10 29.68
CA PHE A 59 17.01 -26.45 29.43
C PHE A 59 17.06 -26.86 27.96
N ILE A 60 16.87 -25.94 27.00
CA ILE A 60 16.89 -26.28 25.56
C ILE A 60 18.21 -26.96 25.17
N PRO A 61 19.41 -26.41 25.47
CA PRO A 61 20.67 -27.06 25.10
C PRO A 61 20.83 -28.44 25.76
N ALA A 62 20.29 -28.64 26.96
CA ALA A 62 20.35 -29.92 27.66
C ALA A 62 19.47 -30.97 26.96
N LEU A 63 18.25 -30.60 26.55
CA LEU A 63 17.33 -31.48 25.84
C LEU A 63 17.82 -31.80 24.42
N GLU A 64 18.39 -30.82 23.71
CA GLU A 64 18.98 -31.00 22.38
C GLU A 64 20.14 -32.01 22.38
N LYS A 65 21.06 -31.92 23.35
CA LYS A 65 22.19 -32.85 23.51
C LYS A 65 21.74 -34.29 23.77
N ASN A 66 20.54 -34.48 24.32
CA ASN A 66 20.00 -35.77 24.73
C ASN A 66 18.86 -36.27 23.84
N ASN A 67 18.60 -35.62 22.70
CA ASN A 67 17.51 -35.94 21.76
C ASN A 67 16.10 -35.93 22.40
N LEU A 68 15.90 -35.11 23.43
CA LEU A 68 14.61 -34.91 24.09
C LEU A 68 13.86 -33.69 23.56
N ILE A 69 14.52 -32.85 22.75
CA ILE A 69 13.96 -31.61 22.23
C ILE A 69 12.73 -31.86 21.33
N PHE A 70 12.71 -32.99 20.61
CA PHE A 70 11.57 -33.41 19.80
C PHE A 70 10.25 -33.45 20.57
N ASP A 71 10.28 -34.04 21.77
CA ASP A 71 9.08 -34.17 22.60
C ASP A 71 8.66 -32.80 23.18
N LEU A 72 9.61 -31.88 23.40
CA LEU A 72 9.32 -30.50 23.80
C LEU A 72 8.62 -29.77 22.67
N ASP A 73 9.16 -29.84 21.46
CA ASP A 73 8.64 -29.13 20.29
C ASP A 73 7.25 -29.66 19.91
N MET A 74 7.02 -30.98 20.02
CA MET A 74 5.68 -31.58 19.88
C MET A 74 4.70 -31.15 20.96
N GLU A 75 5.16 -30.99 22.21
CA GLU A 75 4.30 -30.50 23.29
C GLU A 75 3.92 -29.03 23.08
N VAL A 76 4.85 -28.17 22.65
CA VAL A 76 4.58 -26.77 22.31
C VAL A 76 3.62 -26.68 21.12
N LEU A 77 3.81 -27.50 20.08
CA LEU A 77 2.90 -27.57 18.93
C LEU A 77 1.49 -27.98 19.36
N ARG A 78 1.38 -29.00 20.22
CA ARG A 78 0.10 -29.48 20.77
C ARG A 78 -0.64 -28.36 21.51
N GLN A 79 0.05 -27.65 22.41
CA GLN A 79 -0.53 -26.52 23.15
C GLN A 79 -0.95 -25.36 22.24
N THR A 80 -0.17 -25.11 21.18
CA THR A 80 -0.47 -24.08 20.18
C THR A 80 -1.71 -24.45 19.37
N CYS A 81 -1.87 -25.71 18.98
CA CYS A 81 -3.07 -26.21 18.31
C CYS A 81 -4.31 -26.09 19.20
N GLU A 82 -4.17 -26.34 20.52
CA GLU A 82 -5.24 -26.14 21.49
C GLU A 82 -5.66 -24.68 21.63
N LEU A 83 -4.68 -23.76 21.69
CA LEU A 83 -4.97 -22.33 21.71
C LEU A 83 -5.67 -21.91 20.41
N TYR A 84 -5.18 -22.34 19.25
CA TYR A 84 -5.81 -22.04 17.97
C TYR A 84 -7.29 -22.43 17.96
N GLN A 85 -7.60 -23.66 18.41
CA GLN A 85 -8.98 -24.14 18.42
C GLN A 85 -9.86 -23.31 19.39
N GLU A 86 -9.32 -22.93 20.55
CA GLU A 86 -10.02 -22.08 21.49
C GLU A 86 -10.34 -20.70 20.88
N LEU A 87 -9.37 -20.06 20.24
CA LEU A 87 -9.56 -18.77 19.55
C LEU A 87 -10.56 -18.89 18.40
N LYS A 88 -10.47 -19.97 17.60
CA LYS A 88 -11.44 -20.27 16.53
C LYS A 88 -12.86 -20.38 17.08
N SER A 89 -13.03 -21.05 18.22
CA SER A 89 -14.35 -21.22 18.86
C SER A 89 -14.93 -19.89 19.40
N ARG A 90 -14.07 -18.94 19.73
CA ARG A 90 -14.43 -17.59 20.21
C ARG A 90 -14.73 -16.61 19.06
N GLY A 91 -14.44 -16.99 17.81
CA GLY A 91 -14.57 -16.10 16.64
C GLY A 91 -13.46 -15.04 16.57
N THR A 92 -12.32 -15.31 17.21
CA THR A 92 -11.19 -14.38 17.28
C THR A 92 -10.43 -14.28 15.94
N LEU A 93 -9.78 -13.14 15.70
CA LEU A 93 -9.07 -12.84 14.45
C LEU A 93 -7.65 -13.43 14.36
N ILE A 94 -6.92 -13.61 15.47
CA ILE A 94 -5.60 -14.27 15.43
C ILE A 94 -5.83 -15.74 15.10
N ASN A 95 -5.29 -16.15 13.97
CA ASN A 95 -5.43 -17.50 13.46
C ASN A 95 -4.11 -18.08 12.97
N THR A 96 -2.98 -17.41 13.26
CA THR A 96 -1.67 -17.91 12.86
C THR A 96 -0.70 -17.83 14.02
N PHE A 97 0.09 -18.90 14.15
CA PHE A 97 1.12 -19.04 15.17
C PHE A 97 2.41 -19.50 14.50
N SER A 98 3.54 -19.16 15.09
CA SER A 98 4.82 -19.75 14.69
C SER A 98 5.37 -20.65 15.79
N VAL A 99 6.02 -21.73 15.39
CA VAL A 99 6.65 -22.71 16.29
C VAL A 99 8.07 -22.97 15.81
N ASN A 100 8.99 -23.07 16.75
CA ASN A 100 10.39 -23.38 16.49
C ASN A 100 10.59 -24.87 16.21
N LEU A 101 11.44 -25.18 15.22
CA LEU A 101 11.86 -26.54 14.92
C LEU A 101 13.36 -26.72 15.18
N SER A 102 13.70 -27.80 15.86
CA SER A 102 15.07 -28.13 16.23
C SER A 102 15.75 -29.02 15.19
N ARG A 103 17.09 -28.96 15.10
CA ARG A 103 17.88 -29.83 14.19
C ARG A 103 17.58 -31.31 14.40
N GLN A 104 17.35 -31.69 15.64
CA GLN A 104 17.13 -33.07 16.07
C GLN A 104 15.80 -33.60 15.54
N ASP A 105 14.81 -32.75 15.28
CA ASP A 105 13.47 -33.17 14.84
C ASP A 105 13.53 -33.86 13.48
N PHE A 106 14.33 -33.31 12.57
CA PHE A 106 14.56 -33.86 11.23
C PHE A 106 15.27 -35.21 11.22
N LYS A 107 15.78 -35.68 12.36
CA LYS A 107 16.34 -37.04 12.49
C LYS A 107 15.25 -38.10 12.72
N HIS A 108 14.04 -37.68 13.12
CA HIS A 108 12.91 -38.57 13.30
C HIS A 108 12.24 -38.86 11.95
N LYS A 109 12.21 -40.14 11.57
CA LYS A 109 11.66 -40.58 10.28
C LYS A 109 10.18 -40.27 10.09
N ASP A 110 9.44 -40.10 11.18
CA ASP A 110 8.00 -39.85 11.22
C ASP A 110 7.67 -38.40 11.60
N PHE A 111 8.64 -37.48 11.50
CA PHE A 111 8.45 -36.10 11.95
C PHE A 111 7.31 -35.39 11.23
N TYR A 112 7.34 -35.37 9.89
CA TYR A 112 6.28 -34.78 9.06
C TYR A 112 4.90 -35.34 9.44
N GLU A 113 4.78 -36.67 9.51
CA GLU A 113 3.53 -37.35 9.87
C GLU A 113 3.05 -36.95 11.27
N LYS A 114 3.94 -36.84 12.27
CA LYS A 114 3.57 -36.44 13.63
C LYS A 114 3.07 -35.01 13.71
N VAL A 115 3.71 -34.08 13.00
CA VAL A 115 3.26 -32.68 12.93
C VAL A 115 1.87 -32.61 12.30
N VAL A 116 1.68 -33.22 11.12
CA VAL A 116 0.40 -33.22 10.40
C VAL A 116 -0.70 -33.87 11.24
N ASN A 117 -0.46 -35.06 11.79
CA ASN A 117 -1.43 -35.76 12.65
C ASN A 117 -1.80 -34.94 13.90
N THR A 118 -0.89 -34.12 14.41
CA THR A 118 -1.18 -33.22 15.54
C THR A 118 -2.14 -32.12 15.11
N LEU A 119 -1.89 -31.44 13.99
CA LEU A 119 -2.80 -30.42 13.47
C LEU A 119 -4.18 -31.01 13.13
N GLU A 120 -4.23 -32.17 12.48
CA GLU A 120 -5.47 -32.87 12.13
C GLU A 120 -6.31 -33.21 13.36
N ARG A 121 -5.68 -33.66 14.45
CA ARG A 121 -6.36 -33.96 15.72
C ARG A 121 -7.13 -32.77 16.28
N TYR A 122 -6.61 -31.56 16.08
CA TYR A 122 -7.18 -30.32 16.60
C TYR A 122 -7.97 -29.51 15.55
N ASP A 123 -8.12 -30.01 14.33
CA ASP A 123 -8.77 -29.33 13.20
C ASP A 123 -8.11 -27.96 12.87
N VAL A 124 -6.78 -27.97 12.87
CA VAL A 124 -5.94 -26.81 12.53
C VAL A 124 -5.49 -26.91 11.07
N PRO A 125 -5.78 -25.92 10.21
CA PRO A 125 -5.27 -25.92 8.86
C PRO A 125 -3.76 -25.66 8.85
N HIS A 126 -3.02 -26.28 7.92
CA HIS A 126 -1.55 -26.17 7.87
C HIS A 126 -1.05 -24.71 7.75
N ASN A 127 -1.79 -23.86 7.03
CA ASN A 127 -1.44 -22.44 6.87
C ASN A 127 -1.67 -21.57 8.13
N ALA A 128 -2.20 -22.14 9.21
CA ALA A 128 -2.30 -21.49 10.52
C ALA A 128 -1.01 -21.67 11.36
N ILE A 129 -0.09 -22.55 10.95
CA ILE A 129 1.18 -22.76 11.65
C ILE A 129 2.33 -22.41 10.71
N ASN A 130 3.16 -21.47 11.14
CA ASN A 130 4.44 -21.19 10.50
C ASN A 130 5.53 -21.99 11.24
N LEU A 131 6.43 -22.62 10.49
CA LEU A 131 7.54 -23.41 11.02
C LEU A 131 8.81 -22.57 10.96
N GLU A 132 9.42 -22.30 12.09
CA GLU A 132 10.65 -21.52 12.20
C GLU A 132 11.86 -22.45 12.24
N ILE A 133 12.83 -22.19 11.38
CA ILE A 133 14.02 -23.01 11.19
C ILE A 133 15.25 -22.10 11.18
N THR A 134 16.20 -22.37 12.08
CA THR A 134 17.43 -21.58 12.16
C THR A 134 18.28 -21.68 10.89
N GLU A 135 18.99 -20.60 10.55
CA GLU A 135 19.96 -20.55 9.46
C GLU A 135 20.96 -21.73 9.51
N SER A 136 21.47 -22.03 10.72
CA SER A 136 22.48 -23.07 10.91
C SER A 136 21.99 -24.48 10.55
N LEU A 137 20.69 -24.74 10.71
CA LEU A 137 20.08 -26.01 10.35
C LEU A 137 20.02 -26.17 8.83
N MET A 138 19.67 -25.11 8.10
CA MET A 138 19.59 -25.14 6.64
C MET A 138 20.95 -25.37 5.96
N MET A 139 22.05 -24.97 6.62
CA MET A 139 23.41 -25.21 6.14
C MET A 139 23.88 -26.66 6.27
N ASP A 140 23.27 -27.45 7.15
CA ASP A 140 23.67 -28.84 7.43
C ASP A 140 23.01 -29.78 6.41
N GLU A 141 23.28 -29.52 5.12
CA GLU A 141 22.64 -30.12 3.95
C GLU A 141 22.54 -31.65 4.04
N THR A 142 21.36 -32.13 4.42
CA THR A 142 21.01 -33.54 4.28
C THR A 142 19.84 -33.69 3.32
N LYS A 143 19.88 -34.78 2.55
CA LYS A 143 18.78 -35.15 1.67
C LYS A 143 17.45 -35.30 2.45
N VAL A 144 17.51 -35.80 3.69
CA VAL A 144 16.34 -35.95 4.57
C VAL A 144 15.75 -34.60 4.98
N PHE A 145 16.60 -33.61 5.29
CA PHE A 145 16.14 -32.26 5.63
C PHE A 145 15.38 -31.62 4.46
N SER A 146 15.99 -31.62 3.27
CA SER A 146 15.38 -31.03 2.07
C SER A 146 14.06 -31.71 1.67
N GLU A 147 14.00 -33.06 1.69
CA GLU A 147 12.77 -33.80 1.39
C GLU A 147 11.65 -33.48 2.38
N THR A 148 11.95 -33.45 3.68
CA THR A 148 10.97 -33.11 4.74
C THR A 148 10.48 -31.66 4.61
N LEU A 149 11.38 -30.72 4.31
CA LEU A 149 11.03 -29.31 4.12
C LEU A 149 10.05 -29.13 2.95
N ASP A 150 10.35 -29.79 1.83
CA ASP A 150 9.50 -29.83 0.64
C ASP A 150 8.12 -30.42 0.94
N GLU A 151 8.04 -31.45 1.79
CA GLU A 151 6.77 -32.04 2.23
C GLU A 151 5.92 -31.03 3.02
N PHE A 152 6.52 -30.29 3.96
CA PHE A 152 5.83 -29.24 4.70
C PHE A 152 5.32 -28.12 3.77
N MET A 153 6.16 -27.65 2.85
CA MET A 153 5.74 -26.61 1.89
C MET A 153 4.59 -27.08 1.00
N LYS A 154 4.67 -28.31 0.46
CA LYS A 154 3.59 -28.90 -0.36
C LYS A 154 2.29 -29.11 0.42
N ALA A 155 2.39 -29.39 1.71
CA ALA A 155 1.23 -29.48 2.60
C ALA A 155 0.61 -28.12 2.91
N GLY A 156 1.30 -27.01 2.62
CA GLY A 156 0.81 -25.64 2.81
C GLY A 156 1.26 -24.98 4.11
N PHE A 157 2.28 -25.50 4.78
CA PHE A 157 2.95 -24.80 5.87
C PHE A 157 3.78 -23.63 5.31
N SER A 158 3.86 -22.56 6.10
CA SER A 158 4.80 -21.48 5.81
C SER A 158 6.12 -21.73 6.52
N ILE A 159 7.24 -21.56 5.82
CA ILE A 159 8.59 -21.78 6.35
C ILE A 159 9.25 -20.44 6.61
N TRP A 160 9.68 -20.23 7.85
CA TRP A 160 10.31 -19.02 8.32
C TRP A 160 11.76 -19.33 8.67
N MET A 161 12.69 -18.60 8.07
CA MET A 161 14.10 -18.72 8.38
C MET A 161 14.43 -17.83 9.58
N ASP A 162 14.91 -18.44 10.64
CA ASP A 162 15.22 -17.79 11.91
C ASP A 162 16.71 -17.49 12.09
N ASP A 163 17.01 -16.52 12.96
CA ASP A 163 18.37 -16.09 13.32
C ASP A 163 19.25 -15.70 12.12
N PHE A 164 18.66 -15.19 11.03
CA PHE A 164 19.43 -14.85 9.82
C PHE A 164 20.50 -13.80 10.14
N GLY A 165 21.76 -14.12 9.86
CA GLY A 165 22.93 -13.25 10.07
C GLY A 165 23.71 -13.52 11.35
N SER A 166 23.30 -14.50 12.16
CA SER A 166 24.06 -15.02 13.30
C SER A 166 25.14 -16.04 12.90
N GLY A 167 25.00 -16.66 11.71
CA GLY A 167 25.85 -17.73 11.20
C GLY A 167 26.87 -17.34 10.12
N TYR A 168 27.72 -18.29 9.74
CA TYR A 168 28.66 -18.14 8.62
C TYR A 168 28.07 -18.76 7.34
N SER A 169 27.76 -17.94 6.32
CA SER A 169 27.38 -18.32 4.93
C SER A 169 25.88 -18.25 4.53
N SER A 170 25.14 -17.26 5.02
CA SER A 170 23.69 -17.09 4.82
C SER A 170 23.24 -16.93 3.35
N LEU A 171 24.14 -16.59 2.43
CA LEU A 171 23.78 -16.34 1.02
C LEU A 171 23.55 -17.60 0.19
N ASN A 172 24.20 -18.73 0.52
CA ASN A 172 23.96 -19.98 -0.20
C ASN A 172 22.59 -20.56 0.16
N VAL A 173 22.19 -20.45 1.43
CA VAL A 173 20.87 -20.88 1.90
C VAL A 173 19.75 -20.17 1.13
N LEU A 174 19.90 -18.86 0.88
CA LEU A 174 18.95 -18.07 0.07
C LEU A 174 18.78 -18.58 -1.36
N LYS A 175 19.82 -19.19 -1.90
CA LYS A 175 19.85 -19.68 -3.28
C LYS A 175 19.26 -21.08 -3.39
N ASP A 176 19.53 -21.93 -2.41
CA ASP A 176 19.28 -23.36 -2.50
C ASP A 176 17.94 -23.78 -1.88
N TYR A 177 17.34 -22.93 -1.02
CA TYR A 177 16.06 -23.20 -0.37
C TYR A 177 15.03 -22.10 -0.60
N ASN A 178 13.77 -22.51 -0.75
CA ASN A 178 12.64 -21.61 -0.75
C ASN A 178 12.08 -21.48 0.67
N PHE A 179 11.79 -20.26 1.09
CA PHE A 179 11.12 -19.97 2.35
C PHE A 179 10.34 -18.67 2.22
N ASP A 180 9.34 -18.48 3.08
CA ASP A 180 8.39 -17.38 2.94
C ASP A 180 8.86 -16.14 3.68
N VAL A 181 9.49 -16.30 4.86
CA VAL A 181 9.88 -15.20 5.75
C VAL A 181 11.33 -15.33 6.18
N MET A 182 12.04 -14.20 6.18
CA MET A 182 13.35 -14.02 6.80
C MET A 182 13.21 -13.23 8.09
N LYS A 183 13.58 -13.84 9.23
CA LYS A 183 13.64 -13.19 10.54
C LYS A 183 15.05 -12.66 10.78
N PHE A 184 15.17 -11.36 11.01
CA PHE A 184 16.42 -10.69 11.35
C PHE A 184 16.62 -10.69 12.86
N ASP A 185 17.74 -11.28 13.29
CA ASP A 185 18.14 -11.40 14.69
C ASP A 185 18.26 -10.02 15.37
N MET A 186 17.93 -9.98 16.67
CA MET A 186 18.04 -8.80 17.53
C MET A 186 19.42 -8.12 17.51
N LEU A 187 20.50 -8.86 17.22
CA LEU A 187 21.87 -8.36 17.13
C LEU A 187 22.03 -7.28 16.05
N PHE A 188 21.20 -7.27 15.00
CA PHE A 188 21.20 -6.18 14.02
C PHE A 188 20.74 -4.84 14.58
N LEU A 189 19.91 -4.88 15.64
CA LEU A 189 19.40 -3.71 16.34
C LEU A 189 20.26 -3.32 17.55
N GLU A 190 21.18 -4.19 17.96
CA GLU A 190 22.14 -3.92 19.02
C GLU A 190 23.00 -2.71 18.67
N ASN A 191 23.19 -1.79 19.63
CA ASN A 191 23.97 -0.57 19.45
C ASN A 191 23.51 0.34 18.30
N PHE A 192 22.27 0.19 17.79
CA PHE A 192 21.53 0.94 16.75
C PHE A 192 22.30 1.97 15.89
N SER A 193 23.45 1.54 15.39
CA SER A 193 24.44 2.42 14.79
C SER A 193 24.04 2.77 13.36
N MET A 194 24.61 3.83 12.80
CA MET A 194 24.40 4.17 11.39
C MET A 194 24.82 3.02 10.46
N LYS A 195 25.91 2.31 10.79
CA LYS A 195 26.39 1.15 10.02
C LYS A 195 25.40 -0.01 10.10
N GLY A 196 24.90 -0.34 11.30
CA GLY A 196 23.90 -1.39 11.52
C GLY A 196 22.61 -1.12 10.74
N ARG A 197 22.09 0.11 10.82
CA ARG A 197 20.93 0.56 10.02
C ARG A 197 21.14 0.39 8.51
N ARG A 198 22.28 0.83 7.98
CA ARG A 198 22.57 0.68 6.54
C ARG A 198 22.65 -0.79 6.12
N LEU A 199 23.27 -1.64 6.94
CA LEU A 199 23.35 -3.08 6.68
C LEU A 199 21.96 -3.72 6.68
N LEU A 200 21.15 -3.46 7.70
CA LEU A 200 19.80 -4.01 7.81
C LEU A 200 18.90 -3.55 6.66
N ALA A 201 18.99 -2.28 6.27
CA ALA A 201 18.27 -1.76 5.10
C ALA A 201 18.65 -2.49 3.80
N SER A 202 19.94 -2.77 3.58
CA SER A 202 20.40 -3.54 2.42
C SER A 202 19.91 -4.98 2.44
N LEU A 203 19.89 -5.63 3.61
CA LEU A 203 19.39 -7.00 3.77
C LEU A 203 17.88 -7.08 3.53
N ILE A 204 17.11 -6.12 4.06
CA ILE A 204 15.67 -6.01 3.79
C ILE A 204 15.45 -5.83 2.29
N ASN A 205 16.18 -4.91 1.64
CA ASN A 205 16.07 -4.71 0.20
C ASN A 205 16.33 -6.01 -0.59
N MET A 206 17.38 -6.75 -0.22
CA MET A 206 17.69 -8.04 -0.84
C MET A 206 16.55 -9.05 -0.66
N ALA A 207 16.02 -9.21 0.56
CA ALA A 207 14.89 -10.10 0.82
C ALA A 207 13.68 -9.74 -0.05
N LYS A 208 13.34 -8.45 -0.18
CA LYS A 208 12.26 -7.99 -1.07
C LYS A 208 12.53 -8.32 -2.53
N THR A 209 13.76 -8.14 -3.00
CA THR A 209 14.13 -8.46 -4.39
C THR A 209 13.97 -9.96 -4.69
N LEU A 210 14.16 -10.82 -3.69
CA LEU A 210 13.94 -12.26 -3.80
C LEU A 210 12.48 -12.68 -3.57
N GLY A 211 11.57 -11.73 -3.34
CA GLY A 211 10.16 -12.01 -3.03
C GLY A 211 9.92 -12.57 -1.62
N ILE A 212 10.90 -12.45 -0.72
CA ILE A 212 10.88 -12.99 0.64
C ILE A 212 10.31 -11.93 1.59
N HIS A 213 9.39 -12.36 2.47
CA HIS A 213 8.83 -11.51 3.51
C HIS A 213 9.82 -11.26 4.64
N THR A 214 9.71 -10.13 5.35
CA THR A 214 10.70 -9.73 6.36
C THR A 214 10.09 -9.51 7.74
N LEU A 215 10.76 -10.09 8.75
CA LEU A 215 10.47 -9.89 10.16
C LEU A 215 11.74 -9.44 10.88
N SER A 216 11.65 -8.49 11.80
CA SER A 216 12.78 -8.13 12.68
C SER A 216 12.42 -8.39 14.13
N GLU A 217 13.34 -9.05 14.82
CA GLU A 217 13.24 -9.36 16.24
C GLU A 217 13.95 -8.33 17.12
N GLY A 218 13.72 -8.40 18.43
CA GLY A 218 14.42 -7.58 19.41
C GLY A 218 14.12 -6.09 19.30
N VAL A 219 12.95 -5.70 18.79
CA VAL A 219 12.55 -4.29 18.75
C VAL A 219 12.23 -3.82 20.18
N GLU A 220 13.04 -2.92 20.73
CA GLU A 220 12.92 -2.43 22.11
C GLU A 220 12.53 -0.95 22.19
N THR A 221 12.77 -0.18 21.13
CA THR A 221 12.56 1.27 21.12
C THR A 221 11.69 1.73 19.96
N LYS A 222 11.03 2.88 20.16
CA LYS A 222 10.27 3.55 19.10
C LYS A 222 11.16 3.94 17.92
N GLU A 223 12.42 4.31 18.16
CA GLU A 223 13.36 4.67 17.09
C GLU A 223 13.66 3.48 16.16
N GLN A 224 13.89 2.29 16.73
CA GLN A 224 14.05 1.06 15.96
C GLN A 224 12.80 0.72 15.15
N GLN A 225 11.61 0.82 15.76
CA GLN A 225 10.33 0.59 15.09
C GLN A 225 10.12 1.52 13.89
N GLU A 226 10.32 2.83 14.08
CA GLU A 226 10.16 3.84 13.02
C GLU A 226 11.14 3.61 11.88
N PHE A 227 12.40 3.29 12.19
CA PHE A 227 13.39 2.94 11.19
C PHE A 227 13.01 1.69 10.39
N LEU A 228 12.67 0.59 11.06
CA LEU A 228 12.30 -0.68 10.40
C LEU A 228 11.07 -0.51 9.50
N SER A 229 10.07 0.23 9.97
CA SER A 229 8.91 0.62 9.15
C SER A 229 9.33 1.48 7.95
N SER A 230 10.28 2.41 8.14
CA SER A 230 10.74 3.29 7.06
C SER A 230 11.48 2.56 5.93
N VAL A 231 12.14 1.43 6.23
CA VAL A 231 12.86 0.61 5.25
C VAL A 231 12.02 -0.56 4.73
N GLY A 232 10.74 -0.65 5.10
CA GLY A 232 9.82 -1.67 4.59
C GLY A 232 9.97 -3.06 5.24
N CYS A 233 10.49 -3.15 6.46
CA CYS A 233 10.37 -4.37 7.25
C CYS A 233 8.88 -4.64 7.53
N GLU A 234 8.37 -5.85 7.29
CA GLU A 234 6.90 -6.09 7.31
C GLU A 234 6.37 -6.38 8.71
N ALA A 235 7.12 -7.15 9.48
CA ALA A 235 6.73 -7.68 10.76
C ALA A 235 7.78 -7.35 11.81
N LEU A 236 7.33 -7.06 13.02
CA LEU A 236 8.17 -6.63 14.14
C LEU A 236 7.80 -7.42 15.37
N GLN A 237 8.82 -7.87 16.09
CA GLN A 237 8.67 -8.55 17.36
C GLN A 237 9.68 -8.00 18.36
N GLY A 238 9.27 -7.82 19.61
CA GLY A 238 10.17 -7.36 20.67
C GLY A 238 9.46 -6.65 21.81
N TYR A 239 10.24 -6.31 22.84
CA TYR A 239 9.74 -5.77 24.11
C TYR A 239 9.17 -4.36 24.01
N TYR A 240 9.42 -3.65 22.91
CA TYR A 240 8.72 -2.40 22.60
C TYR A 240 7.20 -2.60 22.58
N TYR A 241 6.75 -3.75 22.07
CA TYR A 241 5.35 -4.11 21.99
C TYR A 241 4.93 -5.01 23.13
N SER A 242 5.53 -6.20 23.22
CA SER A 242 5.17 -7.20 24.21
C SER A 242 6.31 -8.18 24.45
N LYS A 243 6.41 -8.64 25.69
CA LYS A 243 7.21 -9.81 26.06
C LYS A 243 6.44 -11.09 25.69
N PRO A 244 7.08 -12.26 25.71
CA PRO A 244 6.35 -13.52 25.75
C PRO A 244 5.36 -13.53 26.92
N ILE A 245 4.08 -13.74 26.63
CA ILE A 245 2.98 -13.73 27.60
C ILE A 245 2.31 -15.10 27.67
N SER A 246 1.62 -15.39 28.77
CA SER A 246 0.89 -16.66 28.91
C SER A 246 -0.27 -16.73 27.92
N LYS A 247 -0.78 -17.95 27.71
CA LYS A 247 -2.02 -18.20 26.97
C LYS A 247 -3.17 -17.28 27.40
N SER A 248 -3.40 -17.16 28.72
CA SER A 248 -4.49 -16.34 29.26
C SER A 248 -4.31 -14.86 28.95
N SER A 249 -3.09 -14.34 29.12
CA SER A 249 -2.79 -12.93 28.85
C SER A 249 -2.84 -12.60 27.36
N LEU A 250 -2.51 -13.54 26.47
CA LEU A 250 -2.70 -13.35 25.03
C LEU A 250 -4.19 -13.23 24.69
N ILE A 251 -5.02 -14.10 25.26
CA ILE A 251 -6.47 -14.04 25.07
C ILE A 251 -7.02 -12.70 25.57
N GLU A 252 -6.63 -12.27 26.77
CA GLU A 252 -7.01 -10.97 27.33
C GLU A 252 -6.61 -9.80 26.41
N LEU A 253 -5.36 -9.80 25.92
CA LEU A 253 -4.85 -8.77 25.00
C LEU A 253 -5.70 -8.67 23.72
N ILE A 254 -6.18 -9.80 23.19
CA ILE A 254 -7.02 -9.82 22.00
C ILE A 254 -8.44 -9.36 22.31
N ASP A 255 -9.00 -9.83 23.43
CA ASP A 255 -10.37 -9.53 23.84
C ASP A 255 -10.54 -8.05 24.24
N GLU A 256 -9.49 -7.39 24.73
CA GLU A 256 -9.47 -5.96 25.04
C GLU A 256 -9.74 -5.07 23.81
N ASP A 257 -9.15 -5.40 22.66
CA ASP A 257 -9.37 -4.67 21.42
C ASP A 257 -9.14 -5.57 20.19
N ILE A 258 -10.21 -6.23 19.77
CA ILE A 258 -10.22 -7.09 18.57
C ILE A 258 -9.77 -6.32 17.32
N SER A 259 -9.94 -4.99 17.27
CA SER A 259 -9.54 -4.19 16.11
C SER A 259 -8.01 -4.08 15.95
N ASN A 260 -7.25 -4.37 17.01
CA ASN A 260 -5.78 -4.43 17.01
C ASN A 260 -5.23 -5.75 16.47
N VAL A 261 -6.08 -6.65 15.99
CA VAL A 261 -5.68 -7.91 15.38
C VAL A 261 -6.00 -7.90 13.89
N GLU A 262 -5.11 -8.45 13.08
CA GLU A 262 -5.37 -8.71 11.66
C GLU A 262 -6.25 -9.95 11.51
N SER A 263 -7.35 -9.83 10.76
CA SER A 263 -8.12 -11.00 10.32
C SER A 263 -7.35 -11.83 9.29
N PHE A 264 -7.86 -13.02 8.95
CA PHE A 264 -7.29 -13.84 7.88
C PHE A 264 -7.27 -13.10 6.54
N GLU A 265 -8.37 -12.45 6.19
CA GLU A 265 -8.51 -11.70 4.95
C GLU A 265 -7.57 -10.48 4.93
N ASP A 266 -7.44 -9.82 6.08
CA ASP A 266 -6.53 -8.69 6.27
C ASP A 266 -5.08 -9.15 6.10
N ARG A 267 -4.69 -10.32 6.61
CA ARG A 267 -3.33 -10.85 6.48
C ARG A 267 -2.91 -10.98 5.02
N GLN A 268 -3.76 -11.56 4.15
CA GLN A 268 -3.45 -11.68 2.72
C GLN A 268 -3.30 -10.32 2.05
N TYR A 269 -4.15 -9.37 2.44
CA TYR A 269 -4.10 -8.00 1.97
C TYR A 269 -2.80 -7.28 2.41
N TRP A 270 -2.41 -7.39 3.68
CA TRP A 270 -1.21 -6.78 4.23
C TRP A 270 0.09 -7.47 3.83
N SER A 271 0.06 -8.77 3.56
CA SER A 271 1.21 -9.52 3.02
C SER A 271 1.62 -9.00 1.64
N LYS A 272 0.66 -8.75 0.73
CA LYS A 272 0.95 -8.10 -0.56
C LYS A 272 1.59 -6.72 -0.42
N ILE A 273 1.16 -5.96 0.58
CA ILE A 273 1.72 -4.65 0.89
C ILE A 273 3.13 -4.79 1.45
N GLY A 274 3.36 -5.80 2.27
CA GLY A 274 4.65 -6.14 2.82
C GLY A 274 5.72 -6.36 1.75
N GLN A 275 5.38 -6.97 0.60
CA GLN A 275 6.33 -7.23 -0.49
C GLN A 275 6.86 -5.97 -1.20
N LEU A 276 6.24 -4.81 -0.98
CA LEU A 276 6.74 -3.56 -1.56
C LEU A 276 8.14 -3.24 -1.07
N ASN A 277 9.03 -2.96 -2.02
CA ASN A 277 10.40 -2.58 -1.71
C ASN A 277 10.50 -1.06 -1.49
N PHE A 278 10.44 -0.65 -0.22
CA PHE A 278 10.49 0.75 0.20
C PHE A 278 11.87 1.40 0.01
N VAL A 279 12.88 0.60 -0.32
CA VAL A 279 14.28 1.03 -0.48
C VAL A 279 14.67 1.08 -1.97
N SER A 280 13.85 0.52 -2.87
CA SER A 280 14.05 0.53 -4.31
C SER A 280 13.89 1.92 -4.94
N THR A 281 14.71 2.22 -5.95
CA THR A 281 14.56 3.44 -6.78
C THR A 281 13.23 3.49 -7.54
N ARG A 282 12.54 2.34 -7.66
CA ARG A 282 11.23 2.18 -8.31
C ARG A 282 10.30 1.32 -7.45
N PRO A 283 9.73 1.86 -6.35
CA PRO A 283 9.00 1.07 -5.34
C PRO A 283 7.65 0.50 -5.84
N LEU A 284 7.17 0.91 -7.02
CA LEU A 284 5.88 0.49 -7.57
C LEU A 284 6.00 -0.52 -8.73
N GLU A 285 7.19 -0.67 -9.32
CA GLU A 285 7.39 -1.61 -10.43
C GLU A 285 7.52 -3.03 -9.86
N GLU A 286 6.81 -3.99 -10.47
CA GLU A 286 7.05 -5.41 -10.19
C GLU A 286 8.39 -5.76 -10.79
N LEU A 287 9.30 -6.31 -9.97
CA LEU A 287 10.55 -6.86 -10.48
C LEU A 287 10.20 -8.02 -11.42
N THR A 288 10.26 -7.77 -12.72
CA THR A 288 10.15 -8.87 -13.69
C THR A 288 11.51 -9.57 -13.79
N GLU A 289 11.53 -10.89 -14.05
CA GLU A 289 12.78 -11.68 -14.16
C GLU A 289 13.81 -11.09 -15.14
N MET A 290 13.37 -10.26 -16.10
CA MET A 290 14.22 -9.58 -17.09
C MET A 290 14.93 -8.31 -16.57
N GLU A 291 14.59 -7.80 -15.38
CA GLU A 291 15.12 -6.54 -14.85
C GLU A 291 16.27 -6.73 -13.84
N LEU A 292 16.69 -7.97 -13.60
CA LEU A 292 17.84 -8.30 -12.74
C LEU A 292 19.21 -7.99 -13.39
N ASP A 293 19.24 -7.65 -14.68
CA ASP A 293 20.47 -7.46 -15.47
C ASP A 293 20.89 -5.98 -15.67
N ASP A 294 20.12 -4.99 -15.21
CA ASP A 294 20.51 -3.58 -15.34
C ASP A 294 21.28 -3.11 -14.09
N ASP A 295 22.61 -3.09 -14.25
CA ASP A 295 23.68 -2.90 -13.27
C ASP A 295 23.76 -1.47 -12.68
N ASP A 296 22.63 -0.91 -12.25
CA ASP A 296 22.57 0.40 -11.58
C ASP A 296 21.66 0.33 -10.33
N THR A 297 21.91 -0.64 -9.43
CA THR A 297 21.47 -0.59 -8.01
C THR A 297 22.20 0.53 -7.27
N ARG A 298 21.93 1.79 -7.67
CA ARG A 298 22.32 2.95 -6.88
C ARG A 298 21.47 2.98 -5.63
N ILE A 299 22.06 2.51 -4.52
CA ILE A 299 21.63 2.84 -3.17
C ILE A 299 21.82 4.36 -2.98
N HIS A 300 20.91 5.16 -3.52
CA HIS A 300 20.84 6.59 -3.30
C HIS A 300 19.50 6.91 -2.61
N LYS A 301 19.59 7.68 -1.51
CA LYS A 301 18.53 8.12 -0.58
C LYS A 301 18.29 7.28 0.68
N LEU A 302 19.32 6.65 1.27
CA LEU A 302 19.27 6.21 2.68
C LEU A 302 19.00 7.36 3.68
N GLU A 303 19.40 8.60 3.36
CA GLU A 303 19.17 9.76 4.25
C GLU A 303 17.94 10.61 3.85
N GLY A 304 17.47 10.45 2.61
CA GLY A 304 16.35 11.22 2.06
C GLY A 304 15.00 10.52 2.17
N GLY A 305 14.99 9.18 2.12
CA GLY A 305 13.80 8.36 1.97
C GLY A 305 13.19 8.46 0.56
N ILE A 306 12.39 7.47 0.19
CA ILE A 306 11.60 7.47 -1.05
C ILE A 306 10.26 8.13 -0.74
N PRO A 307 9.79 9.11 -1.54
CA PRO A 307 8.52 9.80 -1.29
C PRO A 307 7.34 8.89 -1.64
N LEU A 308 7.08 7.93 -0.76
CA LEU A 308 6.05 6.92 -0.85
C LEU A 308 5.05 7.10 0.31
N ALA A 309 3.78 6.92 -0.01
CA ALA A 309 2.72 6.76 0.96
C ALA A 309 1.84 5.57 0.56
N LEU A 310 1.24 4.93 1.55
CA LEU A 310 0.23 3.90 1.37
C LEU A 310 -1.08 4.42 1.94
N ALA A 311 -2.12 4.41 1.11
CA ALA A 311 -3.44 4.90 1.46
C ALA A 311 -4.49 3.82 1.23
N GLU A 312 -5.28 3.54 2.26
CA GLU A 312 -6.47 2.72 2.17
C GLU A 312 -7.62 3.56 1.60
N ILE A 313 -8.17 3.09 0.48
CA ILE A 313 -9.27 3.73 -0.23
C ILE A 313 -10.53 2.90 -0.05
N THR A 314 -11.60 3.57 0.37
CA THR A 314 -12.97 3.03 0.37
C THR A 314 -13.83 3.86 -0.59
N LYS A 315 -15.09 3.45 -0.80
CA LYS A 315 -16.05 4.25 -1.59
C LYS A 315 -16.27 5.68 -1.07
N LYS A 316 -15.93 5.97 0.18
CA LYS A 316 -16.25 7.24 0.85
C LYS A 316 -15.04 8.01 1.37
N SER A 317 -13.89 7.38 1.54
CA SER A 317 -12.74 8.01 2.19
C SER A 317 -11.40 7.45 1.71
N MET A 318 -10.37 8.25 1.87
CA MET A 318 -8.95 7.86 1.83
C MET A 318 -8.37 8.01 3.23
N LYS A 319 -7.58 7.05 3.68
CA LYS A 319 -6.78 7.17 4.90
C LYS A 319 -5.37 6.66 4.69
N PHE A 320 -4.36 7.41 5.12
CA PHE A 320 -2.98 6.96 5.04
C PHE A 320 -2.69 5.90 6.11
N ALA A 321 -2.23 4.73 5.67
CA ALA A 321 -1.70 3.68 6.53
C ALA A 321 -0.20 3.87 6.78
N TYR A 322 0.52 4.46 5.82
CA TYR A 322 1.95 4.75 5.94
C TYR A 322 2.30 5.99 5.12
N VAL A 323 3.17 6.84 5.64
CA VAL A 323 3.68 8.02 4.93
C VAL A 323 5.15 8.20 5.25
N SER A 324 6.01 8.21 4.23
CA SER A 324 7.43 8.47 4.45
C SER A 324 7.70 9.96 4.70
N ASN A 325 8.81 10.25 5.39
CA ASN A 325 9.28 11.63 5.58
C ASN A 325 9.57 12.35 4.26
N ALA A 326 10.01 11.62 3.23
CA ALA A 326 10.22 12.17 1.91
C ALA A 326 8.90 12.59 1.25
N TYR A 327 7.84 11.79 1.42
CA TYR A 327 6.52 12.10 0.90
C TYR A 327 5.95 13.36 1.57
N LEU A 328 6.08 13.49 2.89
CA LEU A 328 5.71 14.70 3.62
C LEU A 328 6.45 15.95 3.13
N LYS A 329 7.75 15.82 2.80
CA LYS A 329 8.53 16.93 2.21
C LYS A 329 8.00 17.29 0.81
N SER A 330 7.68 16.30 -0.02
CA SER A 330 7.07 16.54 -1.35
C SER A 330 5.69 17.20 -1.23
N LEU A 331 4.83 16.74 -0.30
CA LEU A 331 3.53 17.33 -0.02
C LEU A 331 3.63 18.82 0.40
N LYS A 332 4.58 19.13 1.30
CA LYS A 332 4.84 20.53 1.70
C LYS A 332 5.23 21.42 0.53
N ARG A 333 5.99 20.89 -0.43
CA ARG A 333 6.34 21.63 -1.65
C ARG A 333 5.14 21.82 -2.59
N LEU A 334 4.17 20.91 -2.57
CA LEU A 334 2.88 21.06 -3.26
C LEU A 334 1.91 22.03 -2.56
N GLY A 335 2.26 22.53 -1.37
CA GLY A 335 1.46 23.49 -0.61
C GLY A 335 0.58 22.90 0.48
N TYR A 336 0.67 21.59 0.74
CA TYR A 336 -0.03 20.94 1.85
C TYR A 336 0.75 21.05 3.16
N ASN A 337 0.08 21.36 4.27
CA ASN A 337 0.75 21.44 5.56
C ASN A 337 0.89 20.06 6.22
N ASN A 338 -0.07 19.17 5.99
CA ASN A 338 -0.19 17.86 6.61
C ASN A 338 -0.94 16.87 5.70
N ILE A 339 -1.08 15.63 6.14
CA ILE A 339 -1.71 14.56 5.37
C ILE A 339 -3.23 14.60 5.48
N GLU A 340 -3.76 15.12 6.58
CA GLU A 340 -5.18 15.26 6.84
C GLU A 340 -5.84 16.20 5.84
N GLU A 341 -5.14 17.25 5.38
CA GLU A 341 -5.57 18.11 4.28
C GLU A 341 -5.78 17.31 2.98
N VAL A 342 -4.89 16.36 2.69
CA VAL A 342 -5.01 15.49 1.50
C VAL A 342 -6.16 14.49 1.66
N GLU A 343 -6.34 13.90 2.83
CA GLU A 343 -7.46 13.00 3.13
C GLU A 343 -8.82 13.73 3.05
N GLN A 344 -8.88 14.95 3.57
CA GLN A 344 -10.07 15.81 3.50
C GLN A 344 -10.37 16.22 2.07
N GLU A 345 -9.35 16.63 1.30
CA GLU A 345 -9.51 16.96 -0.11
C GLU A 345 -9.98 15.75 -0.93
N TYR A 346 -9.52 14.54 -0.60
CA TYR A 346 -10.04 13.33 -1.24
C TYR A 346 -11.50 13.03 -0.85
N THR A 347 -11.95 13.49 0.31
CA THR A 347 -13.34 13.34 0.75
C THR A 347 -14.22 14.44 0.13
N ASP A 348 -13.65 15.60 -0.17
CA ASP A 348 -14.31 16.67 -0.89
C ASP A 348 -14.38 16.36 -2.39
N ARG A 349 -15.48 15.74 -2.79
CA ARG A 349 -15.74 15.29 -4.17
C ARG A 349 -15.76 16.41 -5.23
N ARG A 350 -15.50 17.65 -4.83
CA ARG A 350 -15.61 18.88 -5.61
C ARG A 350 -14.26 19.55 -5.91
N SER A 351 -13.14 19.04 -5.38
CA SER A 351 -11.80 19.53 -5.76
C SER A 351 -11.39 19.02 -7.15
N ASP A 352 -10.80 19.88 -7.97
CA ASP A 352 -10.17 19.49 -9.24
C ASP A 352 -9.10 18.42 -9.01
N GLN A 353 -8.37 18.49 -7.89
CA GLN A 353 -7.38 17.49 -7.52
C GLN A 353 -8.02 16.16 -7.12
N TYR A 354 -9.20 16.18 -6.49
CA TYR A 354 -9.95 14.96 -6.20
C TYR A 354 -10.30 14.22 -7.49
N LEU A 355 -10.85 14.89 -8.50
CA LEU A 355 -11.25 14.24 -9.76
C LEU A 355 -10.06 13.56 -10.44
N ILE A 356 -8.92 14.25 -10.51
CA ILE A 356 -7.68 13.71 -11.09
C ILE A 356 -7.20 12.50 -10.29
N MET A 357 -7.08 12.65 -8.97
CA MET A 357 -6.59 11.59 -8.08
C MET A 357 -7.52 10.39 -8.09
N LYS A 358 -8.84 10.61 -8.07
CA LYS A 358 -9.86 9.57 -8.15
C LYS A 358 -9.74 8.80 -9.45
N LYS A 359 -9.67 9.49 -10.60
CA LYS A 359 -9.51 8.83 -11.90
C LYS A 359 -8.24 7.96 -11.93
N MET A 360 -7.11 8.50 -11.47
CA MET A 360 -5.86 7.72 -11.39
C MET A 360 -5.99 6.49 -10.49
N ILE A 361 -6.69 6.61 -9.36
CA ILE A 361 -6.92 5.49 -8.43
C ILE A 361 -7.86 4.46 -9.06
N ASP A 362 -8.98 4.88 -9.63
CA ASP A 362 -9.95 3.99 -10.27
C ASP A 362 -9.29 3.24 -11.45
N ASP A 363 -8.51 3.96 -12.27
CA ASP A 363 -7.70 3.36 -13.34
C ASP A 363 -6.69 2.35 -12.79
N ALA A 364 -5.96 2.68 -11.71
CA ALA A 364 -5.02 1.76 -11.08
C ALA A 364 -5.71 0.51 -10.52
N ILE A 365 -6.91 0.63 -9.95
CA ILE A 365 -7.70 -0.49 -9.41
C ILE A 365 -8.25 -1.40 -10.51
N ASN A 366 -8.69 -0.79 -11.62
CA ASN A 366 -9.37 -1.48 -12.72
C ASN A 366 -8.38 -2.10 -13.71
N LYS A 367 -7.35 -1.36 -14.10
CA LYS A 367 -6.36 -1.79 -15.11
C LYS A 367 -5.19 -2.57 -14.48
N GLY A 368 -4.86 -2.32 -13.22
CA GLY A 368 -3.72 -2.93 -12.52
C GLY A 368 -2.37 -2.27 -12.81
N ASP A 369 -2.28 -1.46 -13.85
CA ASP A 369 -1.06 -0.74 -14.24
C ASP A 369 -0.80 0.52 -13.41
N ILE A 370 0.47 0.92 -13.35
CA ILE A 370 0.90 2.18 -12.70
C ILE A 370 0.37 3.37 -13.49
N GLN A 371 -0.48 4.19 -12.87
CA GLN A 371 -0.94 5.45 -13.44
C GLN A 371 0.04 6.57 -13.09
N LYS A 372 0.43 7.38 -14.07
CA LYS A 372 1.43 8.44 -13.92
C LYS A 372 0.87 9.78 -14.39
N LEU A 373 1.16 10.83 -13.63
CA LEU A 373 0.81 12.21 -13.98
C LEU A 373 1.94 13.16 -13.61
N GLU A 374 2.35 14.00 -14.55
CA GLU A 374 3.38 15.03 -14.32
C GLU A 374 2.72 16.39 -14.10
N ARG A 375 3.10 17.08 -13.02
CA ARG A 375 2.56 18.40 -12.64
C ARG A 375 3.64 19.37 -12.23
N GLY A 376 3.47 20.64 -12.59
CA GLY A 376 4.28 21.75 -12.08
C GLY A 376 3.52 22.51 -11.00
N TYR A 377 4.19 22.89 -9.91
CA TYR A 377 3.68 23.77 -8.86
C TYR A 377 4.82 24.64 -8.31
N LYS A 378 4.66 25.98 -8.35
CA LYS A 378 5.63 26.98 -7.84
C LYS A 378 7.09 26.61 -8.13
N ASP A 379 7.42 26.49 -9.43
CA ASP A 379 8.72 26.13 -10.00
C ASP A 379 9.25 24.71 -9.73
N THR A 380 8.51 23.89 -9.00
CA THR A 380 8.85 22.48 -8.78
C THR A 380 7.98 21.59 -9.66
N PHE A 381 8.59 20.59 -10.28
CA PHE A 381 7.87 19.58 -11.02
C PHE A 381 7.80 18.29 -10.21
N PHE A 382 6.66 17.62 -10.28
CA PHE A 382 6.37 16.40 -9.57
C PHE A 382 5.84 15.37 -10.56
N ARG A 383 6.19 14.11 -10.32
CA ARG A 383 5.48 12.99 -10.93
C ARG A 383 4.65 12.32 -9.83
N VAL A 384 3.35 12.30 -10.01
CA VAL A 384 2.43 11.51 -9.19
C VAL A 384 2.32 10.14 -9.85
N SER A 385 2.67 9.08 -9.13
CA SER A 385 2.47 7.70 -9.57
C SER A 385 1.56 6.97 -8.60
N VAL A 386 0.60 6.21 -9.12
CA VAL A 386 -0.45 5.52 -8.37
C VAL A 386 -0.47 4.06 -8.82
N LYS A 387 -0.40 3.12 -7.86
CA LYS A 387 -0.58 1.68 -8.11
C LYS A 387 -1.54 1.07 -7.10
N CYS A 388 -2.44 0.20 -7.55
CA CYS A 388 -3.22 -0.64 -6.66
C CYS A 388 -2.38 -1.86 -6.23
N ILE A 389 -2.19 -2.01 -4.93
CA ILE A 389 -1.32 -3.06 -4.35
C ILE A 389 -2.14 -4.26 -3.93
N ALA A 390 -3.29 -4.00 -3.32
CA ALA A 390 -4.22 -5.02 -2.89
C ALA A 390 -5.64 -4.47 -2.94
N LYS A 391 -6.63 -5.33 -3.20
CA LYS A 391 -8.05 -4.95 -3.17
C LYS A 391 -8.90 -6.06 -2.58
N THR A 392 -9.97 -5.64 -1.92
CA THR A 392 -11.06 -6.46 -1.41
C THR A 392 -12.37 -5.93 -2.00
N THR A 393 -13.52 -6.49 -1.64
CA THR A 393 -14.83 -6.03 -2.12
C THR A 393 -15.14 -4.58 -1.71
N ASP A 394 -14.64 -4.14 -0.54
CA ASP A 394 -15.04 -2.85 0.06
C ASP A 394 -13.91 -1.81 0.14
N ARG A 395 -12.66 -2.22 -0.01
CA ARG A 395 -11.48 -1.34 0.08
C ARG A 395 -10.31 -1.77 -0.81
N ALA A 396 -9.44 -0.83 -1.13
CA ALA A 396 -8.19 -1.06 -1.86
C ALA A 396 -7.02 -0.32 -1.21
N MET A 397 -5.83 -0.93 -1.23
CA MET A 397 -4.59 -0.28 -0.84
C MET A 397 -3.95 0.32 -2.08
N ILE A 398 -3.72 1.62 -2.03
CA ILE A 398 -3.06 2.38 -3.07
C ILE A 398 -1.70 2.82 -2.58
N ALA A 399 -0.68 2.56 -3.38
CA ALA A 399 0.62 3.16 -3.20
C ALA A 399 0.72 4.45 -4.02
N LEU A 400 1.09 5.53 -3.35
CA LEU A 400 1.26 6.88 -3.89
C LEU A 400 2.73 7.24 -3.86
N TYR A 401 3.33 7.41 -5.03
CA TYR A 401 4.74 7.79 -5.18
C TYR A 401 4.84 9.19 -5.78
N LEU A 402 5.51 10.10 -5.07
CA LEU A 402 5.57 11.54 -5.38
C LEU A 402 7.01 12.08 -5.44
N PRO A 403 7.85 11.60 -6.38
CA PRO A 403 9.17 12.18 -6.61
C PRO A 403 9.07 13.60 -7.18
N THR A 404 10.03 14.43 -6.77
CA THR A 404 10.39 15.66 -7.48
C THR A 404 11.38 15.32 -8.59
N PHE A 405 11.30 16.02 -9.72
CA PHE A 405 12.33 15.89 -10.74
C PHE A 405 13.62 16.53 -10.24
N ASP A 406 14.67 15.72 -10.15
CA ASP A 406 15.97 16.14 -9.62
C ASP A 406 16.95 16.54 -10.76
N SER A 407 16.61 16.31 -12.03
CA SER A 407 17.47 16.62 -13.19
C SER A 407 16.96 17.80 -14.04
N GLU A 408 17.88 18.67 -14.48
CA GLU A 408 17.55 19.82 -15.35
C GLU A 408 16.87 19.41 -16.66
N ASN A 409 17.22 18.25 -17.22
CA ASN A 409 16.62 17.74 -18.46
C ASN A 409 15.16 17.36 -18.29
N GLU A 410 14.80 16.70 -17.20
CA GLU A 410 13.40 16.35 -16.91
C GLU A 410 12.57 17.61 -16.64
N ILE A 411 13.13 18.57 -15.91
CA ILE A 411 12.48 19.87 -15.68
C ILE A 411 12.27 20.61 -17.02
N GLN A 412 13.26 20.62 -17.91
CA GLN A 412 13.11 21.25 -19.23
C GLN A 412 12.08 20.55 -20.11
N ASN A 413 12.03 19.22 -20.10
CA ASN A 413 11.03 18.46 -20.86
C ASN A 413 9.62 18.71 -20.32
N ALA A 414 9.41 18.66 -19.01
CA ALA A 414 8.13 18.97 -18.39
C ALA A 414 7.71 20.43 -18.64
N LYS A 415 8.65 21.39 -18.57
CA LYS A 415 8.42 22.80 -18.96
C LYS A 415 8.01 22.93 -20.43
N ARG A 416 8.63 22.17 -21.34
CA ARG A 416 8.27 22.18 -22.76
C ARG A 416 6.86 21.63 -22.98
N ILE A 417 6.52 20.48 -22.37
CA ILE A 417 5.19 19.88 -22.47
C ILE A 417 4.12 20.83 -21.93
N LEU A 418 4.32 21.41 -20.74
CA LEU A 418 3.39 22.41 -20.19
C LEU A 418 3.32 23.66 -21.06
N LYS A 419 4.45 24.15 -21.59
CA LYS A 419 4.46 25.31 -22.50
C LYS A 419 3.65 25.03 -23.76
N TYR A 420 3.84 23.87 -24.40
CA TYR A 420 3.08 23.49 -25.60
C TYR A 420 1.61 23.28 -25.28
N SER A 421 1.29 22.63 -24.15
CA SER A 421 -0.10 22.46 -23.69
C SER A 421 -0.78 23.81 -23.44
N ASN A 422 -0.11 24.75 -22.77
CA ASN A 422 -0.65 26.08 -22.54
C ASN A 422 -0.79 26.88 -23.84
N SER A 423 0.16 26.72 -24.78
CA SER A 423 0.07 27.37 -26.10
C SER A 423 -1.13 26.89 -26.92
N LEU A 424 -1.59 25.63 -26.72
CA LEU A 424 -2.82 25.14 -27.35
C LEU A 424 -4.05 25.87 -26.78
N PHE A 425 -4.05 26.15 -25.48
CA PHE A 425 -5.15 26.84 -24.81
C PHE A 425 -5.18 28.35 -25.09
N GLU A 426 -4.05 28.99 -25.41
CA GLU A 426 -3.99 30.42 -25.78
C GLU A 426 -4.89 30.78 -26.99
N THR A 427 -5.31 29.80 -27.79
CA THR A 427 -6.23 30.02 -28.93
C THR A 427 -7.71 30.09 -28.51
N TYR A 428 -8.03 29.76 -27.27
CA TYR A 428 -9.38 29.78 -26.70
C TYR A 428 -9.44 30.78 -25.55
N GLU A 429 -10.59 31.40 -25.36
CA GLU A 429 -10.82 32.28 -24.21
C GLU A 429 -11.42 31.54 -23.03
N VAL A 430 -12.14 30.43 -23.27
CA VAL A 430 -12.69 29.58 -22.22
C VAL A 430 -12.60 28.11 -22.66
N VAL A 431 -12.15 27.24 -21.76
CA VAL A 431 -12.11 25.78 -21.94
C VAL A 431 -12.64 25.13 -20.67
N VAL A 432 -13.71 24.34 -20.77
CA VAL A 432 -14.41 23.70 -19.63
C VAL A 432 -14.75 22.25 -19.96
N LEU A 433 -14.56 21.35 -19.00
CA LEU A 433 -15.03 19.96 -19.06
C LEU A 433 -16.38 19.84 -18.37
N PHE A 434 -17.34 19.21 -19.05
CA PHE A 434 -18.64 18.86 -18.50
C PHE A 434 -18.65 17.37 -18.16
N TYR A 435 -19.02 17.07 -16.91
CA TYR A 435 -19.19 15.72 -16.38
C TYR A 435 -20.67 15.50 -16.07
N PRO A 436 -21.48 14.97 -17.00
CA PRO A 436 -22.93 14.87 -16.83
C PRO A 436 -23.31 13.96 -15.66
N GLU A 437 -22.57 12.87 -15.45
CA GLU A 437 -22.86 11.89 -14.39
C GLU A 437 -22.58 12.43 -12.99
N SER A 438 -21.63 13.36 -12.87
CA SER A 438 -21.28 14.01 -11.60
C SER A 438 -21.93 15.39 -11.43
N ASP A 439 -22.68 15.86 -12.43
CA ASP A 439 -23.34 17.18 -12.47
C ASP A 439 -22.37 18.37 -12.23
N ILE A 440 -21.19 18.33 -12.84
CA ILE A 440 -20.09 19.30 -12.61
C ILE A 440 -19.52 19.86 -13.92
N ALA A 441 -19.17 21.15 -13.91
CA ALA A 441 -18.35 21.83 -14.92
C ALA A 441 -16.96 22.21 -14.35
N HIS A 442 -15.89 21.69 -14.95
CA HIS A 442 -14.50 21.94 -14.54
C HIS A 442 -13.76 22.84 -15.54
N ARG A 443 -13.28 24.00 -15.10
CA ARG A 443 -12.62 24.99 -15.97
C ARG A 443 -11.14 24.64 -16.14
N ILE A 444 -10.71 24.36 -17.38
CA ILE A 444 -9.30 24.13 -17.72
C ILE A 444 -8.57 25.45 -17.96
N HIS A 445 -9.19 26.36 -18.72
CA HIS A 445 -8.58 27.62 -19.13
C HIS A 445 -9.62 28.72 -19.22
N VAL A 446 -9.25 29.93 -18.79
CA VAL A 446 -10.00 31.15 -18.99
C VAL A 446 -8.99 32.28 -19.20
N SER A 447 -9.15 33.05 -20.27
CA SER A 447 -8.22 34.14 -20.62
C SER A 447 -8.43 35.42 -19.79
N SER A 448 -9.54 35.52 -19.04
CA SER A 448 -9.93 36.68 -18.23
C SER A 448 -10.47 36.29 -16.84
N GLU A 449 -10.52 37.27 -15.91
CA GLU A 449 -11.15 37.07 -14.59
C GLU A 449 -12.67 36.95 -14.76
N LEU A 450 -13.17 35.72 -14.92
CA LEU A 450 -14.60 35.45 -14.76
C LEU A 450 -14.98 35.57 -13.28
N PRO A 451 -16.18 36.08 -12.95
CA PRO A 451 -16.67 36.05 -11.58
C PRO A 451 -16.57 34.63 -11.00
N GLU A 452 -16.19 34.52 -9.72
CA GLU A 452 -16.26 33.26 -8.98
C GLU A 452 -17.74 32.87 -8.84
N TYR A 453 -18.27 32.24 -9.89
CA TYR A 453 -19.51 31.50 -9.77
C TYR A 453 -19.20 30.32 -8.87
N ASP A 454 -19.71 30.40 -7.64
CA ASP A 454 -19.97 29.33 -6.68
C ASP A 454 -19.52 27.96 -7.21
N ARG A 455 -18.34 27.48 -6.75
CA ARG A 455 -17.76 26.17 -7.10
C ARG A 455 -18.67 24.99 -6.71
N GLU A 456 -19.83 25.28 -6.10
CA GLU A 456 -20.89 24.38 -5.67
C GLU A 456 -22.12 24.36 -6.60
N ALA A 457 -22.08 25.00 -7.77
CA ALA A 457 -23.20 25.02 -8.71
C ALA A 457 -23.29 23.73 -9.56
N SER A 458 -24.50 23.19 -9.71
CA SER A 458 -24.80 22.13 -10.70
C SER A 458 -24.40 22.57 -12.11
N LEU A 459 -24.23 21.60 -13.01
CA LEU A 459 -23.88 21.87 -14.41
C LEU A 459 -24.88 22.84 -15.05
N GLU A 460 -26.16 22.63 -14.75
CA GLU A 460 -27.25 23.51 -15.17
C GLU A 460 -27.06 24.94 -14.64
N LYS A 461 -26.85 25.08 -13.32
CA LYS A 461 -26.66 26.40 -12.68
C LYS A 461 -25.40 27.09 -13.19
N SER A 462 -24.34 26.36 -13.55
CA SER A 462 -23.15 26.92 -14.19
C SER A 462 -23.44 27.49 -15.58
N VAL A 463 -24.20 26.76 -16.41
CA VAL A 463 -24.63 27.22 -17.75
C VAL A 463 -25.50 28.47 -17.62
N TYR A 464 -26.48 28.48 -16.71
CA TYR A 464 -27.34 29.64 -16.49
C TYR A 464 -26.56 30.87 -15.99
N LYS A 465 -25.70 30.71 -14.99
CA LYS A 465 -24.91 31.84 -14.45
C LYS A 465 -23.97 32.43 -15.50
N PHE A 466 -23.33 31.59 -16.30
CA PHE A 466 -22.50 32.07 -17.41
C PHE A 466 -23.34 32.83 -18.44
N CYS A 467 -24.51 32.29 -18.79
CA CYS A 467 -25.44 32.94 -19.71
C CYS A 467 -25.91 34.32 -19.21
N GLU A 468 -26.35 34.39 -17.95
CA GLU A 468 -26.87 35.62 -17.35
C GLU A 468 -25.81 36.72 -17.32
N ALA A 469 -24.57 36.36 -16.99
CA ALA A 469 -23.54 37.35 -16.74
C ALA A 469 -22.68 37.70 -17.96
N GLN A 470 -22.44 36.73 -18.85
CA GLN A 470 -21.48 36.90 -19.95
C GLN A 470 -22.13 36.90 -21.33
N VAL A 471 -23.33 36.36 -21.50
CA VAL A 471 -23.99 36.32 -22.83
C VAL A 471 -24.88 37.55 -22.99
N ALA A 472 -24.74 38.25 -24.13
CA ALA A 472 -25.56 39.41 -24.44
C ALA A 472 -27.06 39.06 -24.40
N SER A 473 -27.89 39.95 -23.85
CA SER A 473 -29.33 39.72 -23.63
C SER A 473 -30.07 39.19 -24.87
N VAL A 474 -29.69 39.67 -26.05
CA VAL A 474 -30.22 39.28 -27.36
C VAL A 474 -29.93 37.82 -27.76
N ASP A 475 -28.94 37.16 -27.14
CA ASP A 475 -28.52 35.80 -27.44
C ASP A 475 -28.79 34.81 -26.29
N GLN A 476 -29.24 35.27 -25.11
CA GLN A 476 -29.41 34.43 -23.91
C GLN A 476 -30.36 33.25 -24.13
N GLU A 477 -31.54 33.49 -24.72
CA GLU A 477 -32.52 32.43 -24.97
C GLU A 477 -31.96 31.35 -25.91
N ARG A 478 -31.28 31.77 -26.98
CA ARG A 478 -30.66 30.86 -27.95
C ARG A 478 -29.49 30.10 -27.34
N TYR A 479 -28.69 30.74 -26.48
CA TYR A 479 -27.58 30.10 -25.78
C TYR A 479 -28.07 28.98 -24.85
N LEU A 480 -29.13 29.23 -24.07
CA LEU A 480 -29.73 28.22 -23.19
C LEU A 480 -30.39 27.08 -23.98
N LYS A 481 -31.03 27.38 -25.10
CA LYS A 481 -31.55 26.35 -26.03
C LYS A 481 -30.42 25.50 -26.61
N PHE A 482 -29.29 26.13 -26.96
CA PHE A 482 -28.12 25.44 -27.51
C PHE A 482 -27.46 24.51 -26.48
N LEU A 483 -27.26 24.96 -25.24
CA LEU A 483 -26.71 24.17 -24.12
C LEU A 483 -27.79 23.54 -23.22
N ASN A 484 -28.93 23.14 -23.79
CA ASN A 484 -29.96 22.44 -23.03
C ASN A 484 -29.44 21.06 -22.58
N LEU A 485 -29.16 20.91 -21.29
CA LEU A 485 -28.52 19.73 -20.72
C LEU A 485 -29.37 18.44 -20.84
N ASP A 486 -30.68 18.54 -21.06
CA ASP A 486 -31.56 17.39 -21.27
C ASP A 486 -31.23 16.64 -22.57
N ASN A 487 -30.69 17.34 -23.57
CA ASN A 487 -30.48 16.77 -24.91
C ASN A 487 -29.13 17.10 -25.54
N VAL A 488 -28.35 18.07 -25.02
CA VAL A 488 -27.12 18.53 -25.69
C VAL A 488 -26.09 17.41 -25.82
N PHE A 489 -25.96 16.54 -24.81
CA PHE A 489 -25.02 15.42 -24.86
C PHE A 489 -25.41 14.40 -25.92
N GLN A 490 -26.69 14.06 -26.03
CA GLN A 490 -27.20 13.20 -27.09
C GLN A 490 -26.97 13.84 -28.48
N ARG A 491 -27.23 15.15 -28.61
CA ARG A 491 -26.97 15.89 -29.87
C ARG A 491 -25.49 15.88 -30.26
N VAL A 492 -24.58 15.94 -29.29
CA VAL A 492 -23.14 15.81 -29.56
C VAL A 492 -22.80 14.38 -29.98
N ASP A 493 -23.31 13.38 -29.28
CA ASP A 493 -23.03 11.96 -29.55
C ASP A 493 -23.55 11.52 -30.93
N GLU A 494 -24.70 12.06 -31.37
CA GLU A 494 -25.29 11.80 -32.67
C GLU A 494 -24.69 12.67 -33.80
N SER A 495 -23.89 13.69 -33.47
CA SER A 495 -23.26 14.55 -34.46
C SER A 495 -22.17 13.80 -35.23
N PRO A 496 -22.22 13.76 -36.59
CA PRO A 496 -21.18 13.11 -37.41
C PRO A 496 -19.79 13.72 -37.23
N LYS A 497 -19.72 14.96 -36.70
CA LYS A 497 -18.46 15.68 -36.44
C LYS A 497 -17.92 15.44 -35.02
N GLY A 498 -18.68 14.78 -34.15
CA GLY A 498 -18.34 14.57 -32.73
C GLY A 498 -18.46 15.83 -31.86
N PHE A 499 -19.04 16.92 -32.40
CA PHE A 499 -19.29 18.16 -31.68
C PHE A 499 -20.56 18.87 -32.18
N VAL A 500 -21.12 19.73 -31.34
CA VAL A 500 -22.07 20.79 -31.72
C VAL A 500 -21.41 22.15 -31.53
N GLN A 501 -21.76 23.12 -32.38
CA GLN A 501 -21.17 24.46 -32.36
C GLN A 501 -22.26 25.51 -32.61
N GLY A 502 -22.24 26.56 -31.80
CA GLY A 502 -23.10 27.73 -31.94
C GLY A 502 -22.28 29.01 -31.83
N PHE A 503 -22.85 30.11 -32.31
CA PHE A 503 -22.18 31.41 -32.35
C PHE A 503 -22.97 32.41 -31.52
N PHE A 504 -22.33 33.12 -30.59
CA PHE A 504 -23.02 33.99 -29.63
C PHE A 504 -22.22 35.24 -29.35
N ARG A 505 -22.91 36.33 -29.02
CA ARG A 505 -22.26 37.53 -28.49
C ARG A 505 -22.00 37.37 -27.00
N ILE A 506 -20.73 37.36 -26.61
CA ILE A 506 -20.26 37.14 -25.23
C ILE A 506 -19.37 38.32 -24.81
N ILE A 507 -19.39 38.66 -23.52
CA ILE A 507 -18.69 39.78 -22.89
C ILE A 507 -17.60 39.18 -21.97
N LEU A 508 -16.51 38.67 -22.53
CA LEU A 508 -15.42 38.09 -21.72
C LEU A 508 -14.34 39.12 -21.35
N ASN A 509 -14.07 40.05 -22.26
CA ASN A 509 -12.98 41.03 -22.19
C ASN A 509 -13.53 42.44 -22.53
N GLY A 510 -13.70 43.29 -21.52
CA GLY A 510 -14.23 44.65 -21.67
C GLY A 510 -15.76 44.77 -21.60
N ASP A 511 -16.30 45.95 -21.92
CA ASP A 511 -17.73 46.28 -21.70
C ASP A 511 -18.65 45.94 -22.90
N LYS A 512 -18.11 45.41 -24.00
CA LYS A 512 -18.85 45.24 -25.25
C LYS A 512 -19.02 43.77 -25.63
N PRO A 513 -20.22 43.36 -26.07
CA PRO A 513 -20.43 42.02 -26.59
C PRO A 513 -19.73 41.84 -27.94
N VAL A 514 -18.94 40.78 -28.07
CA VAL A 514 -18.27 40.38 -29.32
C VAL A 514 -18.62 38.94 -29.70
N TRP A 515 -18.49 38.59 -30.97
CA TRP A 515 -18.88 37.28 -31.47
C TRP A 515 -17.89 36.20 -31.05
N HIS A 516 -18.42 35.11 -30.50
CA HIS A 516 -17.65 33.94 -30.12
C HIS A 516 -18.27 32.68 -30.71
N SER A 517 -17.41 31.74 -31.06
CA SER A 517 -17.77 30.36 -31.33
C SER A 517 -17.77 29.58 -30.01
N VAL A 518 -18.91 28.99 -29.66
CA VAL A 518 -19.08 28.07 -28.54
C VAL A 518 -19.26 26.66 -29.07
N ARG A 519 -18.35 25.75 -28.74
CA ARG A 519 -18.36 24.36 -29.20
C ARG A 519 -18.37 23.41 -28.03
N LEU A 520 -19.23 22.39 -28.08
CA LEU A 520 -19.23 21.27 -27.14
C LEU A 520 -18.86 19.99 -27.89
N THR A 521 -17.78 19.34 -27.47
CA THR A 521 -17.18 18.17 -28.15
C THR A 521 -17.23 16.95 -27.24
N ASN A 522 -17.56 15.78 -27.76
CA ASN A 522 -17.44 14.54 -26.99
C ASN A 522 -15.98 14.10 -26.96
N ILE A 523 -15.43 13.94 -25.76
CA ILE A 523 -14.06 13.48 -25.49
C ILE A 523 -14.05 12.29 -24.53
N SER A 524 -15.16 11.57 -24.46
CA SER A 524 -15.37 10.43 -23.56
C SER A 524 -14.33 9.34 -23.82
N SER A 525 -13.86 8.70 -22.75
CA SER A 525 -13.00 7.52 -22.78
C SER A 525 -13.74 6.32 -22.19
N GLU A 526 -13.26 5.09 -22.40
CA GLU A 526 -13.90 3.89 -21.85
C GLU A 526 -14.24 4.04 -20.35
N GLY A 527 -15.54 4.08 -20.05
CA GLY A 527 -16.07 4.14 -18.68
C GLY A 527 -16.46 5.53 -18.14
N GLU A 528 -16.22 6.63 -18.86
CA GLU A 528 -16.53 7.98 -18.36
C GLU A 528 -17.04 8.92 -19.47
N ARG A 529 -18.27 9.44 -19.33
CA ARG A 529 -18.84 10.43 -20.26
C ARG A 529 -18.31 11.83 -19.93
N VAL A 530 -17.53 12.41 -20.83
CA VAL A 530 -16.92 13.74 -20.67
C VAL A 530 -17.08 14.55 -21.95
N TYR A 531 -17.43 15.82 -21.79
CA TYR A 531 -17.61 16.76 -22.91
C TYR A 531 -16.76 18.00 -22.72
N LEU A 532 -16.10 18.47 -23.78
CA LEU A 532 -15.25 19.66 -23.77
C LEU A 532 -16.00 20.84 -24.38
N LEU A 533 -16.31 21.84 -23.55
CA LEU A 533 -16.82 23.15 -23.96
C LEU A 533 -15.64 24.09 -24.24
N THR A 534 -15.57 24.65 -25.43
CA THR A 534 -14.58 25.66 -25.81
C THR A 534 -15.26 26.91 -26.32
N ILE A 535 -14.79 28.09 -25.89
CA ILE A 535 -15.22 29.39 -26.37
C ILE A 535 -14.02 30.10 -27.00
N GLN A 536 -14.21 30.59 -28.22
CA GLN A 536 -13.18 31.26 -29.00
C GLN A 536 -13.76 32.52 -29.66
N GLU A 537 -13.12 33.68 -29.48
CA GLU A 537 -13.45 34.90 -30.20
C GLU A 537 -13.37 34.70 -31.73
N ILE A 538 -14.38 35.17 -32.44
CA ILE A 538 -14.38 35.26 -33.90
C ILE A 538 -13.75 36.59 -34.30
N GLN A 539 -12.82 36.57 -35.24
CA GLN A 539 -12.08 37.77 -35.65
C GLN A 539 -12.16 38.01 -37.17
N GLY A 540 -11.91 39.26 -37.57
CA GLY A 540 -11.80 39.65 -38.98
C GLY A 540 -13.12 39.56 -39.74
N LYS A 541 -13.05 39.08 -40.99
CA LYS A 541 -14.19 39.07 -41.93
C LYS A 541 -15.38 38.22 -41.47
N GLU A 542 -15.14 37.23 -40.62
CA GLU A 542 -16.21 36.38 -40.08
C GLU A 542 -17.18 37.18 -39.20
N VAL A 543 -16.67 38.18 -38.47
CA VAL A 543 -17.50 39.09 -37.67
C VAL A 543 -18.47 39.86 -38.56
N GLU A 544 -18.00 40.40 -39.68
CA GLU A 544 -18.85 41.12 -40.65
C GLU A 544 -19.96 40.22 -41.21
N CYS A 545 -19.65 38.95 -41.46
CA CYS A 545 -20.65 37.97 -41.90
C CYS A 545 -21.70 37.68 -40.82
N PHE A 546 -21.28 37.46 -39.57
CA PHE A 546 -22.23 37.18 -38.48
C PHE A 546 -23.10 38.40 -38.14
N GLU A 547 -22.58 39.62 -38.24
CA GLU A 547 -23.38 40.85 -38.11
C GLU A 547 -24.44 40.97 -39.22
N LEU A 548 -24.08 40.67 -40.47
CA LEU A 548 -25.02 40.64 -41.59
C LEU A 548 -26.10 39.56 -41.40
N ILE A 549 -25.70 38.34 -41.02
CA ILE A 549 -26.63 37.23 -40.77
C ILE A 549 -27.57 37.58 -39.60
N SER A 550 -27.04 38.11 -38.50
CA SER A 550 -27.86 38.51 -37.34
C SER A 550 -28.91 39.55 -37.68
N ARG A 551 -28.63 40.43 -38.64
CA ARG A 551 -29.55 41.48 -39.09
C ARG A 551 -30.55 41.02 -40.15
N GLU A 552 -30.10 40.24 -41.13
CA GLU A 552 -30.87 39.94 -42.35
C GLU A 552 -31.50 38.53 -42.33
N HIS A 553 -30.87 37.58 -41.65
CA HIS A 553 -31.25 36.17 -41.61
C HIS A 553 -31.02 35.56 -40.21
N PRO A 554 -31.67 36.10 -39.15
CA PRO A 554 -31.46 35.62 -37.78
C PRO A 554 -31.80 34.13 -37.60
N GLU A 555 -32.67 33.57 -38.44
CA GLU A 555 -33.03 32.15 -38.46
C GLU A 555 -31.84 31.21 -38.75
N LEU A 556 -30.78 31.71 -39.40
CA LEU A 556 -29.58 30.92 -39.70
C LEU A 556 -28.63 30.79 -38.49
N LEU A 557 -28.92 31.47 -37.39
CA LEU A 557 -28.16 31.39 -36.14
C LEU A 557 -28.69 30.32 -35.18
N GLU A 558 -29.86 29.73 -35.46
CA GLU A 558 -30.51 28.69 -34.62
C GLU A 558 -29.98 27.27 -34.81
#